data_AF-A0A851A1F9-F1
#
_entry.id   AF-A0A851A1F9-F1
#
_cell.length_a   1.000
_cell.length_b   1.000
_cell.length_c   1.000
_cell.angle_alpha   90.00
_cell.angle_beta   90.00
_cell.angle_gamma   90.00
#
_symmetry.space_group_name_H-M   'P 1'
#
loop_
_entity.id
_entity.type
_entity.pdbx_description
1 polymer ?
#
loop_
_entity_poly.entity_id
_entity_poly.type
_entity_poly.pdbx_seq_one_letter_code
_entity_poly.pdbx_strand_id
1 'polypeptide(L)'
;LEVVEIFLSYTKRMYDGEKVLDFHHHPLLEGLEGFSLELSDQLEPLEQILSDCRNTLINGIKTGHPRHSHQLSSGLDVIGLPGEQLMATANTNMFTYAMAPVFTIMEQIFLKKMHEMIGW
;
A
#
# COMPACT_ATOMS: atom_id res chain seq x y z
N LEU A 1 -1.91 2.18 -17.34
CA LEU A 1 -0.68 1.41 -17.00
C LEU A 1 0.26 2.22 -16.11
N GLU A 2 0.32 3.54 -16.25
CA GLU A 2 1.28 4.40 -15.55
C GLU A 2 1.27 4.30 -14.01
N VAL A 3 0.10 4.21 -13.37
CA VAL A 3 0.00 3.99 -11.90
C VAL A 3 0.69 2.68 -11.47
N VAL A 4 0.55 1.62 -12.26
CA VAL A 4 1.18 0.32 -11.98
C VAL A 4 2.70 0.44 -12.10
N GLU A 5 3.21 1.22 -13.06
CA GLU A 5 4.64 1.49 -13.20
C GLU A 5 5.19 2.29 -12.02
N ILE A 6 4.43 3.26 -11.49
CA ILE A 6 4.77 3.97 -10.26
C ILE A 6 4.94 2.98 -9.10
N PHE A 7 3.97 2.08 -8.90
CA PHE A 7 4.05 1.07 -7.84
C PHE A 7 5.22 0.11 -8.02
N LEU A 8 5.43 -0.43 -9.23
CA LEU A 8 6.52 -1.34 -9.52
C LEU A 8 7.89 -0.68 -9.34
N SER A 9 8.05 0.57 -9.78
CA SER A 9 9.29 1.33 -9.60
C SER A 9 9.57 1.63 -8.13
N TYR A 10 8.53 1.91 -7.34
CA TYR A 10 8.65 2.10 -5.91
C TYR A 10 9.05 0.80 -5.20
N THR A 11 8.36 -0.31 -5.47
CA THR A 11 8.67 -1.64 -4.91
C THR A 11 10.12 -2.06 -5.14
N LYS A 12 10.70 -1.78 -6.32
CA LYS A 12 12.14 -2.03 -6.57
C LYS A 12 13.04 -1.21 -5.64
N ARG A 13 12.77 0.09 -5.52
CA ARG A 13 13.53 1.02 -4.66
C ARG A 13 13.39 0.74 -3.16
N MET A 14 12.41 -0.07 -2.74
CA MET A 14 12.27 -0.48 -1.34
C MET A 14 13.42 -1.37 -0.87
N TYR A 15 14.01 -2.17 -1.76
CA TYR A 15 15.10 -3.11 -1.44
C TYR A 15 16.48 -2.57 -1.81
N ASP A 16 16.55 -1.56 -2.67
CA ASP A 16 17.79 -0.87 -3.00
C ASP A 16 18.23 0.01 -1.82
N GLY A 17 19.55 0.14 -1.61
CA GLY A 17 20.17 0.76 -0.42
C GLY A 17 19.96 2.27 -0.24
N GLU A 18 18.81 2.79 -0.64
CA GLU A 18 18.35 4.14 -0.43
C GLU A 18 18.02 4.44 1.06
N LYS A 19 17.69 5.70 1.34
CA LYS A 19 17.20 6.10 2.66
C LYS A 19 15.89 5.39 3.00
N VAL A 20 15.73 4.98 4.27
CA VAL A 20 14.49 4.43 4.84
C VAL A 20 13.36 5.47 4.84
N LEU A 21 13.72 6.74 5.06
CA LEU A 21 12.82 7.88 5.09
C LEU A 21 13.63 9.12 4.74
N ASP A 22 13.08 10.00 3.90
CA ASP A 22 13.56 11.37 3.77
C ASP A 22 12.72 12.25 4.67
N PHE A 23 13.25 12.54 5.86
CA PHE A 23 12.46 13.14 6.93
C PHE A 23 12.28 14.65 6.73
N HIS A 24 11.04 15.09 6.79
CA HIS A 24 10.62 16.48 6.65
C HIS A 24 9.81 16.88 7.89
N HIS A 25 10.24 17.90 8.64
CA HIS A 25 9.66 18.23 9.95
C HIS A 25 8.27 18.88 9.89
N HIS A 26 8.13 19.96 9.12
CA HIS A 26 6.89 20.72 8.90
C HIS A 26 6.52 21.04 7.43
N PRO A 27 7.39 20.88 6.40
CA PRO A 27 7.09 21.44 5.06
C PRO A 27 6.08 20.63 4.24
N LEU A 28 5.61 19.46 4.70
CA LEU A 28 4.53 18.73 4.01
C LEU A 28 3.19 19.46 4.08
N LEU A 29 2.94 20.23 5.15
CA LEU A 29 1.74 21.06 5.28
C LEU A 29 1.89 22.42 4.58
N GLU A 30 3.11 22.93 4.47
CA GLU A 30 3.40 24.19 3.74
C GLU A 30 3.51 23.96 2.22
N GLY A 31 3.47 22.69 1.78
CA GLY A 31 3.67 22.28 0.41
C GLY A 31 5.15 22.08 0.09
N LEU A 32 5.48 20.93 -0.47
CA LEU A 32 6.75 20.77 -1.18
C LEU A 32 6.57 21.32 -2.60
N GLU A 33 7.66 21.69 -3.26
CA GLU A 33 7.59 22.22 -4.63
C GLU A 33 6.88 21.20 -5.56
N GLY A 34 5.68 21.55 -6.04
CA GLY A 34 4.85 20.68 -6.86
C GLY A 34 4.07 19.58 -6.12
N PHE A 35 3.95 19.66 -4.79
CA PHE A 35 3.15 18.74 -3.98
C PHE A 35 2.39 19.50 -2.88
N SER A 36 1.11 19.77 -3.15
CA SER A 36 0.18 20.39 -2.21
C SER A 36 -0.77 19.34 -1.64
N LEU A 37 -1.12 19.46 -0.37
CA LEU A 37 -2.16 18.65 0.28
C LEU A 37 -3.49 19.40 0.43
N GLU A 38 -3.55 20.65 -0.05
CA GLU A 38 -4.77 21.45 -0.03
C GLU A 38 -5.76 20.95 -1.09
N LEU A 39 -7.03 20.82 -0.69
CA LEU A 39 -8.11 20.46 -1.61
C LEU A 39 -8.70 21.73 -2.23
N SER A 40 -8.98 21.65 -3.53
CA SER A 40 -9.64 22.70 -4.30
C SER A 40 -10.97 22.21 -4.84
N ASP A 41 -11.90 23.13 -5.10
CA ASP A 41 -13.15 22.84 -5.83
C ASP A 41 -12.90 22.58 -7.33
N GLN A 42 -11.69 22.89 -7.83
CA GLN A 42 -11.29 22.66 -9.20
C GLN A 42 -10.71 21.25 -9.39
N LEU A 43 -11.01 20.64 -10.53
CA LEU A 43 -10.44 19.35 -10.92
C LEU A 43 -8.98 19.51 -11.35
N GLU A 44 -8.15 18.56 -10.96
CA GLU A 44 -6.77 18.47 -11.40
C GLU A 44 -6.63 17.54 -12.62
N PRO A 45 -5.66 17.82 -13.52
CA PRO A 45 -5.36 16.93 -14.62
C PRO A 45 -4.78 15.60 -14.11
N LEU A 46 -4.93 14.54 -14.89
CA LEU A 46 -4.47 13.20 -14.51
C LEU A 46 -2.96 13.17 -14.25
N GLU A 47 -2.18 13.95 -14.99
CA GLU A 47 -0.74 14.11 -14.83
C GLU A 47 -0.37 14.63 -13.43
N GLN A 48 -1.18 15.54 -12.88
CA GLN A 48 -0.98 16.06 -11.52
C GLN A 48 -1.24 14.94 -10.49
N ILE A 49 -2.37 14.23 -10.61
CA ILE A 49 -2.70 13.10 -9.73
C ILE A 49 -1.58 12.03 -9.74
N LEU A 50 -1.00 11.76 -10.90
CA LEU A 50 0.13 10.82 -11.03
C LEU A 50 1.41 11.35 -10.40
N SER A 51 1.67 12.66 -10.50
CA SER A 51 2.75 13.34 -9.78
C SER A 51 2.57 13.20 -8.26
N ASP A 52 1.35 13.44 -7.77
CA ASP A 52 1.01 13.36 -6.34
C ASP A 52 1.14 11.93 -5.81
N CYS A 53 0.78 10.92 -6.61
CA CYS A 53 1.04 9.52 -6.28
C CYS A 53 2.54 9.24 -6.07
N ARG A 54 3.41 9.78 -6.95
CA ARG A 54 4.88 9.62 -6.81
C ARG A 54 5.40 10.35 -5.58
N ASN A 55 4.96 11.58 -5.36
CA ASN A 55 5.38 12.41 -4.24
C ASN A 55 4.93 11.82 -2.90
N THR A 56 3.72 11.27 -2.84
CA THR A 56 3.21 10.58 -1.64
C THR A 56 4.11 9.40 -1.25
N LEU A 57 4.53 8.60 -2.23
CA LEU A 57 5.39 7.43 -1.97
C LEU A 57 6.82 7.83 -1.58
N ILE A 58 7.43 8.82 -2.24
CA ILE A 58 8.82 9.22 -1.99
C ILE A 58 8.98 9.91 -0.63
N ASN A 59 7.97 10.67 -0.20
CA ASN A 59 7.97 11.33 1.10
C ASN A 59 7.50 10.42 2.25
N GLY A 60 7.05 9.21 1.94
CA GLY A 60 6.64 8.20 2.91
C GLY A 60 7.82 7.43 3.51
N ILE A 61 7.56 6.73 4.62
CA ILE A 61 8.51 5.77 5.17
C ILE A 61 8.49 4.47 4.37
N LYS A 62 9.68 3.96 4.03
CA LYS A 62 9.84 2.68 3.33
C LYS A 62 9.79 1.50 4.29
N THR A 63 8.59 1.08 4.69
CA THR A 63 8.36 0.00 5.67
C THR A 63 8.93 -1.37 5.24
N GLY A 64 8.99 -1.62 3.92
CA GLY A 64 9.62 -2.80 3.33
C GLY A 64 11.15 -2.77 3.24
N HIS A 65 11.80 -1.67 3.64
CA HIS A 65 13.25 -1.55 3.53
C HIS A 65 13.97 -2.49 4.53
N PRO A 66 15.04 -3.22 4.14
CA PRO A 66 15.72 -4.19 5.02
C PRO A 66 16.27 -3.60 6.32
N ARG A 67 16.55 -2.29 6.33
CA ARG A 67 17.02 -1.54 7.52
C ARG A 67 15.90 -0.84 8.29
N HIS A 68 14.63 -1.05 7.92
CA HIS A 68 13.50 -0.53 8.68
C HIS A 68 13.15 -1.51 9.82
N SER A 69 13.68 -1.24 11.01
CA SER A 69 13.50 -2.12 12.19
C SER A 69 12.77 -1.43 13.35
N HIS A 70 11.95 -0.43 13.04
CA HIS A 70 11.26 0.37 14.06
C HIS A 70 9.98 -0.30 14.58
N GLN A 71 9.40 -1.23 13.82
CA GLN A 71 8.11 -1.85 14.11
C GLN A 71 8.16 -3.38 13.98
N LEU A 72 7.21 -4.06 14.62
CA LEU A 72 7.04 -5.51 14.52
C LEU A 72 6.58 -5.94 13.12
N SER A 73 5.76 -5.10 12.48
CA SER A 73 5.33 -5.29 11.09
C SER A 73 6.30 -4.56 10.16
N SER A 74 7.05 -5.30 9.37
CA SER A 74 8.03 -4.77 8.42
C SER A 74 8.16 -5.71 7.23
N GLY A 75 8.84 -5.24 6.19
CA GLY A 75 8.96 -5.98 4.95
C GLY A 75 7.80 -5.68 4.00
N LEU A 76 7.97 -6.13 2.76
CA LEU A 76 6.97 -6.08 1.71
C LEU A 76 6.90 -7.47 1.10
N ASP A 77 5.73 -8.11 1.14
CA ASP A 77 5.56 -9.45 0.57
C ASP A 77 5.14 -9.36 -0.90
N VAL A 78 5.90 -10.02 -1.77
CA VAL A 78 5.70 -9.95 -3.22
C VAL A 78 4.43 -10.65 -3.70
N ILE A 79 3.83 -11.50 -2.86
CA ILE A 79 2.55 -12.17 -3.14
C ILE A 79 1.39 -11.42 -2.45
N GLY A 80 1.62 -10.90 -1.26
CA GLY A 80 0.67 -10.13 -0.46
C GLY A 80 0.24 -8.85 -1.16
N LEU A 81 1.18 -8.09 -1.75
CA LEU A 81 0.86 -6.83 -2.44
C LEU A 81 -0.11 -7.03 -3.64
N PRO A 82 0.13 -7.96 -4.58
CA PRO A 82 -0.88 -8.29 -5.59
C PRO A 82 -2.20 -8.80 -5.01
N GLY A 83 -2.17 -9.50 -3.87
CA GLY A 83 -3.36 -9.92 -3.15
C GLY A 83 -4.20 -8.73 -2.68
N GLU A 84 -3.58 -7.70 -2.12
CA GLU A 84 -4.26 -6.45 -1.74
C GLU A 84 -4.86 -5.73 -2.95
N GLN A 85 -4.12 -5.67 -4.07
CA GLN A 85 -4.62 -5.09 -5.31
C GLN A 85 -5.84 -5.87 -5.86
N LEU A 86 -5.80 -7.20 -5.79
CA LEU A 86 -6.92 -8.06 -6.16
C LEU A 86 -8.14 -7.80 -5.27
N MET A 87 -7.93 -7.69 -3.96
CA MET A 87 -9.01 -7.37 -3.00
C MET A 87 -9.63 -6.00 -3.27
N ALA A 88 -8.80 -4.97 -3.50
CA ALA A 88 -9.27 -3.63 -3.84
C ALA A 88 -10.05 -3.62 -5.17
N THR A 89 -9.62 -4.43 -6.15
CA THR A 89 -10.33 -4.59 -7.42
C THR A 89 -11.68 -5.30 -7.24
N ALA A 90 -11.74 -6.30 -6.36
CA ALA A 90 -12.98 -7.03 -6.07
C ALA A 90 -14.00 -6.18 -5.31
N ASN A 91 -13.55 -5.24 -4.48
CA ASN A 91 -14.35 -4.22 -3.78
C ASN A 91 -15.68 -4.76 -3.20
N THR A 92 -15.61 -5.89 -2.50
CA THR A 92 -16.76 -6.54 -1.87
C THR A 92 -16.61 -6.58 -0.35
N ASN A 93 -17.64 -7.06 0.35
CA ASN A 93 -17.67 -7.15 1.80
C ASN A 93 -17.93 -8.59 2.26
N MET A 94 -17.34 -8.97 3.39
CA MET A 94 -17.36 -10.32 3.96
C MET A 94 -18.64 -10.65 4.78
N PHE A 95 -19.60 -9.73 4.91
CA PHE A 95 -20.75 -9.93 5.80
C PHE A 95 -21.68 -11.09 5.41
N THR A 96 -21.78 -11.45 4.11
CA THR A 96 -22.59 -12.59 3.65
C THR A 96 -21.90 -13.36 2.54
N TYR A 97 -22.20 -14.65 2.47
CA TYR A 97 -21.76 -15.52 1.37
C TYR A 97 -22.23 -15.03 -0.01
N ALA A 98 -23.39 -14.38 -0.09
CA ALA A 98 -23.90 -13.84 -1.35
C ALA A 98 -23.00 -12.73 -1.94
N MET A 99 -22.30 -11.98 -1.09
CA MET A 99 -21.42 -10.88 -1.53
C MET A 99 -19.99 -11.31 -1.78
N ALA A 100 -19.48 -12.27 -1.00
CA ALA A 100 -18.09 -12.70 -1.06
C ALA A 100 -17.94 -14.23 -1.07
N PRO A 101 -18.58 -14.97 -2.00
CA PRO A 101 -18.67 -16.42 -1.93
C PRO A 101 -17.30 -17.10 -1.93
N VAL A 102 -16.36 -16.62 -2.76
CA VAL A 102 -15.00 -17.16 -2.83
C VAL A 102 -14.22 -16.85 -1.55
N PHE A 103 -14.24 -15.59 -1.10
CA PHE A 103 -13.45 -15.15 0.06
C PHE A 103 -13.97 -15.74 1.38
N THR A 104 -15.29 -15.93 1.54
CA THR A 104 -15.85 -16.61 2.72
C THR A 104 -15.36 -18.06 2.82
N ILE A 105 -15.29 -18.79 1.70
CA ILE A 105 -14.75 -20.17 1.71
C ILE A 105 -13.24 -20.17 1.97
N MET A 106 -12.49 -19.23 1.39
CA MET A 106 -11.06 -19.07 1.68
C MET A 106 -10.80 -18.83 3.17
N GLU A 107 -11.56 -17.94 3.80
CA GLU A 107 -11.47 -17.66 5.24
C GLU A 107 -11.76 -18.92 6.08
N GLN A 108 -12.81 -19.68 5.76
CA GLN A 108 -13.12 -20.93 6.46
C GLN A 108 -11.98 -21.96 6.39
N ILE A 109 -11.37 -22.13 5.20
CA ILE A 109 -10.22 -23.03 5.02
C ILE A 109 -9.03 -22.54 5.83
N PHE A 110 -8.77 -21.22 5.81
CA PHE A 110 -7.64 -20.63 6.53
C PHE A 110 -7.80 -20.76 8.04
N LEU A 111 -8.97 -20.42 8.59
CA LEU A 111 -9.27 -20.56 10.02
C LEU A 111 -9.17 -22.02 10.47
N LYS A 112 -9.69 -22.97 9.68
CA LYS A 112 -9.51 -24.39 9.96
C LYS A 112 -8.02 -24.75 10.06
N LYS A 113 -7.19 -24.25 9.14
CA LYS A 113 -5.75 -24.50 9.17
C LYS A 113 -5.08 -23.90 10.39
N MET A 114 -5.47 -22.69 10.80
CA MET A 114 -4.95 -22.05 12.01
C MET A 114 -5.33 -22.85 13.27
N HIS A 115 -6.56 -23.34 13.37
CA HIS A 115 -6.99 -24.20 14.49
C HIS A 115 -6.15 -25.48 14.58
N GLU A 116 -5.88 -26.14 13.45
CA GLU A 116 -5.00 -27.32 13.41
C GLU A 116 -3.58 -27.01 13.92
N MET A 117 -3.04 -25.82 13.60
CA MET A 117 -1.70 -25.41 14.05
C MET A 117 -1.64 -25.13 15.56
N ILE A 118 -2.73 -24.64 16.14
CA ILE A 118 -2.87 -24.41 17.59
C ILE A 118 -3.12 -25.74 18.32
N GLY A 119 -3.66 -26.75 17.63
CA GLY A 119 -4.02 -28.06 18.19
C GLY A 119 -5.44 -28.13 18.74
N TRP A 120 -6.36 -27.32 18.22
CA TRP A 120 -7.80 -27.39 18.50
C TRP A 120 -8.52 -28.41 17.61
#